data_AF-A0A9D1JNI9-F1
#
_entry.id   AF-A0A9D1JNI9-F1
#
_cell.length_a   1.000
_cell.length_b   1.000
_cell.length_c   1.000
_cell.angle_alpha   90.00
_cell.angle_beta   90.00
_cell.angle_gamma   90.00
#
_symmetry.space_group_name_H-M   'P 1'
#
loop_
_entity.id
_entity.type
_entity.pdbx_description
1 polymer ?
#
loop_
_entity_poly.entity_id
_entity_poly.type
_entity_poly.pdbx_seq_one_letter_code
_entity_poly.pdbx_strand_id
1 'polypeptide(L)'
;NLGVVRKPSGDGYVVADIPGLIEGASEGVGLGHDFLRHVERCRFLIHIIDTTEEDPLGNYEKINLELSKHSEKLGKLYQIIALNKIDAIDEKRKSELLEGFRKKSDDVFLISAVTGENIDKLVTFMSQKVDEIEKPVSDIVVEEDLEAYNNDDSAFEISKVSKDTFIITGGKISRLAQVTDERNTEQVIRFQNILTGMGVFDKLKSMGVKDGDTIIVGHLEFAYYADEFYG
;
A
#
# COMPACT_ATOMS: atom_id res chain seq x y z
N ASN A 1 -10.78 -0.64 -4.56
CA ASN A 1 -11.36 -1.92 -4.08
C ASN A 1 -10.24 -2.86 -3.67
N LEU A 2 -10.41 -3.64 -2.59
CA LEU A 2 -9.44 -4.63 -2.12
C LEU A 2 -10.06 -6.03 -2.24
N GLY A 3 -9.32 -6.97 -2.82
CA GLY A 3 -9.65 -8.39 -2.90
C GLY A 3 -8.62 -9.22 -2.14
N VAL A 4 -9.06 -10.25 -1.43
CA VAL A 4 -8.18 -11.18 -0.72
C VAL A 4 -8.16 -12.51 -1.47
N VAL A 5 -6.97 -12.94 -1.87
CA VAL A 5 -6.75 -14.26 -2.48
C VAL A 5 -6.17 -15.18 -1.42
N ARG A 6 -6.88 -16.29 -1.15
CA ARG A 6 -6.43 -17.33 -0.21
C ARG A 6 -5.58 -18.35 -0.96
N LYS A 7 -4.38 -18.62 -0.47
CA LYS A 7 -3.55 -19.71 -0.97
C LYS A 7 -4.02 -21.04 -0.35
N PRO A 8 -3.83 -22.18 -1.05
CA PRO A 8 -4.13 -23.50 -0.48
C PRO A 8 -3.37 -23.81 0.82
N SER A 9 -2.22 -23.16 1.03
CA SER A 9 -1.38 -23.24 2.24
C SER A 9 -2.00 -22.59 3.48
N GLY A 10 -3.10 -21.83 3.35
CA GLY A 10 -3.83 -21.21 4.47
C GLY A 10 -3.47 -19.75 4.73
N ASP A 11 -2.33 -19.28 4.23
CA ASP A 11 -1.98 -17.86 4.12
C ASP A 11 -2.59 -17.23 2.85
N GLY A 12 -2.55 -15.91 2.72
CA GLY A 12 -3.19 -15.20 1.61
C GLY A 12 -2.52 -13.87 1.28
N TYR A 13 -2.90 -13.27 0.17
CA TYR A 13 -2.40 -11.97 -0.27
C TYR A 13 -3.52 -11.06 -0.74
N VAL A 14 -3.25 -9.77 -0.70
CA VAL A 14 -4.22 -8.73 -1.05
C VAL A 14 -3.93 -8.22 -2.45
N VAL A 15 -4.96 -8.17 -3.28
CA VAL A 15 -4.96 -7.51 -4.58
C VAL A 15 -5.76 -6.22 -4.43
N ALA A 16 -5.12 -5.10 -4.74
CA ALA A 16 -5.77 -3.80 -4.74
C ALA A 16 -6.02 -3.36 -6.19
N ASP A 17 -7.23 -2.88 -6.46
CA ASP A 17 -7.54 -2.20 -7.70
C ASP A 17 -7.08 -0.73 -7.63
N ILE A 18 -6.48 -0.24 -8.72
CA ILE A 18 -5.91 1.11 -8.86
C ILE A 18 -6.89 1.93 -9.73
N PRO A 19 -7.87 2.63 -9.13
CA PRO A 19 -8.91 3.33 -9.89
C PRO A 19 -8.35 4.60 -10.53
N GLY A 20 -8.26 4.67 -11.86
CA GLY A 20 -7.98 5.93 -12.59
C GLY A 20 -6.67 6.00 -13.39
N LEU A 21 -6.15 4.88 -13.89
CA LEU A 21 -5.01 4.84 -14.83
C LEU A 21 -5.40 5.18 -16.29
N ILE A 22 -6.27 6.16 -16.51
CA ILE A 22 -6.74 6.54 -17.86
C ILE A 22 -6.46 8.01 -18.16
N GLU A 23 -6.31 8.30 -19.46
CA GLU A 23 -5.89 9.58 -20.03
C GLU A 23 -6.57 10.81 -19.39
N GLY A 24 -5.76 11.80 -19.03
CA GLY A 24 -6.22 13.07 -18.45
C GLY A 24 -5.79 13.31 -16.99
N ALA A 25 -5.16 12.33 -16.35
CA ALA A 25 -4.59 12.46 -15.01
C ALA A 25 -3.55 13.59 -14.87
N SER A 26 -2.84 13.94 -15.95
CA SER A 26 -1.81 14.98 -15.95
C SER A 26 -2.34 16.43 -15.99
N GLU A 27 -3.63 16.66 -16.27
CA GLU A 27 -4.22 18.02 -16.30
C GLU A 27 -4.74 18.50 -14.93
N GLY A 28 -4.34 17.83 -13.84
CA GLY A 28 -4.65 18.23 -12.47
C GLY A 28 -5.74 17.42 -11.77
N VAL A 29 -6.19 16.32 -12.38
CA VAL A 29 -7.14 15.34 -11.80
C VAL A 29 -6.54 13.93 -11.85
N GLY A 30 -5.25 13.81 -11.58
CA GLY A 30 -4.57 12.51 -11.56
C GLY A 30 -4.93 11.67 -10.36
N LEU A 31 -4.59 10.38 -10.44
CA LEU A 31 -4.40 9.51 -9.27
C LEU A 31 -3.60 10.32 -8.26
N GLY A 32 -4.25 10.81 -7.20
CA GLY A 32 -3.66 11.78 -6.29
C GLY A 32 -2.26 11.34 -5.89
N HIS A 33 -1.30 12.28 -5.80
CA HIS A 33 0.10 11.96 -5.56
C HIS A 33 0.31 11.02 -4.35
N ASP A 34 -0.55 11.13 -3.35
CA ASP A 34 -0.58 10.22 -2.20
C ASP A 34 -1.01 8.79 -2.57
N PHE A 35 -1.95 8.58 -3.50
CA PHE A 35 -2.41 7.25 -3.91
C PHE A 35 -1.31 6.44 -4.61
N LEU A 36 -0.58 7.05 -5.54
CA LEU A 36 0.52 6.39 -6.24
C LEU A 36 1.72 6.09 -5.31
N ARG A 37 1.94 6.92 -4.28
CA ARG A 37 2.89 6.61 -3.18
C ARG A 37 2.51 5.32 -2.42
N HIS A 38 1.24 4.93 -2.37
CA HIS A 38 0.83 3.64 -1.81
C HIS A 38 1.10 2.47 -2.75
N VAL A 39 0.98 2.69 -4.06
CA VAL A 39 1.29 1.70 -5.11
C VAL A 39 2.78 1.33 -5.10
N GLU A 40 3.67 2.26 -4.72
CA GLU A 40 5.11 2.00 -4.53
C GLU A 40 5.44 0.98 -3.44
N ARG A 41 4.47 0.64 -2.58
CA ARG A 41 4.60 -0.36 -1.51
C ARG A 41 4.10 -1.75 -1.96
N CYS A 42 3.56 -1.87 -3.16
CA CYS A 42 3.17 -3.14 -3.74
C CYS A 42 4.41 -3.92 -4.21
N ARG A 43 4.35 -5.25 -4.13
CA ARG A 43 5.42 -6.14 -4.63
C ARG A 43 5.55 -6.05 -6.15
N PHE A 44 4.41 -5.99 -6.83
CA PHE A 44 4.32 -5.96 -8.28
C PHE A 44 2.98 -5.39 -8.73
N LEU A 45 2.90 -5.04 -10.02
CA LEU A 45 1.69 -4.58 -10.69
C LEU A 45 1.16 -5.66 -11.64
N ILE A 46 -0.15 -5.63 -11.90
CA ILE A 46 -0.78 -6.46 -12.91
C ILE A 46 -1.53 -5.55 -13.87
N HIS A 47 -1.14 -5.59 -15.14
CA HIS A 47 -1.84 -4.89 -16.20
C HIS A 47 -2.91 -5.82 -16.77
N ILE A 48 -4.18 -5.53 -16.45
CA ILE A 48 -5.31 -6.20 -17.09
C ILE A 48 -5.65 -5.41 -18.37
N ILE A 49 -5.32 -5.98 -19.52
CA ILE A 49 -5.42 -5.32 -20.81
C ILE A 49 -6.57 -5.92 -21.60
N ASP A 50 -7.47 -5.06 -22.08
CA ASP A 50 -8.52 -5.48 -22.99
C ASP A 50 -7.97 -5.71 -24.40
N THR A 51 -8.02 -6.95 -24.87
CA THR A 51 -7.51 -7.33 -26.19
C THR A 51 -8.41 -6.89 -27.35
N THR A 52 -9.63 -6.44 -27.08
CA THR A 52 -10.61 -5.97 -28.08
C THR A 52 -10.42 -4.50 -28.48
N GLU A 53 -9.70 -3.73 -27.66
CA GLU A 53 -9.36 -2.33 -27.92
C GLU A 53 -8.54 -2.15 -29.21
N GLU A 54 -8.62 -0.99 -29.84
CA GLU A 54 -7.93 -0.75 -31.13
C GLU A 54 -6.41 -0.85 -31.01
N ASP A 55 -5.84 -0.27 -29.94
CA ASP A 55 -4.39 -0.30 -29.66
C ASP A 55 -4.08 -0.69 -28.20
N PRO A 56 -4.17 -1.98 -27.85
CA PRO A 56 -3.90 -2.45 -26.49
C PRO A 56 -2.44 -2.19 -26.06
N LEU A 57 -1.49 -2.27 -26.99
CA LEU A 57 -0.06 -2.09 -26.71
C LEU A 57 0.26 -0.62 -26.44
N GLY A 58 -0.25 0.31 -27.26
CA GLY A 58 -0.07 1.74 -27.03
C GLY A 58 -0.69 2.19 -25.70
N ASN A 59 -1.86 1.64 -25.32
CA ASN A 59 -2.47 1.91 -24.02
C ASN A 59 -1.57 1.46 -22.86
N TYR A 60 -0.99 0.26 -22.95
CA TYR A 60 -0.01 -0.21 -21.97
C TYR A 60 1.24 0.68 -21.89
N GLU A 61 1.76 1.13 -23.05
CA GLU A 61 2.93 2.01 -23.10
C GLU A 61 2.64 3.39 -22.49
N LYS A 62 1.45 3.96 -22.71
CA LYS A 62 1.01 5.21 -22.09
C LYS A 62 0.96 5.09 -20.57
N ILE A 63 0.33 4.04 -20.04
CA ILE A 63 0.27 3.79 -18.59
C ILE A 63 1.68 3.67 -18.00
N ASN A 64 2.57 2.93 -18.66
CA ASN A 64 3.95 2.79 -18.19
C ASN A 64 4.74 4.10 -18.22
N LEU A 65 4.50 4.94 -19.21
CA LEU A 65 5.09 6.27 -19.27
C LEU A 65 4.60 7.15 -18.11
N GLU A 66 3.31 7.07 -17.76
CA GLU A 66 2.75 7.80 -16.61
C GLU A 66 3.33 7.31 -15.28
N LEU A 67 3.41 5.99 -15.08
CA LEU A 67 4.03 5.38 -13.89
C LEU A 67 5.49 5.85 -13.75
N SER A 68 6.25 5.84 -14.84
CA SER A 68 7.66 6.27 -14.86
C SER A 68 7.84 7.77 -14.62
N LYS A 69 6.91 8.60 -15.12
CA LYS A 69 6.92 10.05 -14.84
C LYS A 69 6.61 10.37 -13.38
N HIS A 70 5.81 9.53 -12.73
CA HIS A 70 5.48 9.72 -11.33
C HIS A 70 6.66 9.38 -10.41
N SER A 71 7.30 8.23 -10.64
CA SER A 71 8.41 7.76 -9.83
C SER A 71 9.23 6.72 -10.58
N GLU A 72 10.55 6.85 -10.52
CA GLU A 72 11.48 5.86 -11.05
C GLU A 72 11.25 4.48 -10.42
N LYS A 73 10.83 4.44 -9.15
CA LYS A 73 10.52 3.20 -8.44
C LYS A 73 9.30 2.51 -9.03
N LEU A 74 8.22 3.25 -9.31
CA LEU A 74 7.01 2.70 -9.95
C LEU A 74 7.30 2.17 -11.34
N GLY A 75 8.08 2.91 -12.14
CA GLY A 75 8.47 2.47 -13.49
C GLY A 75 9.32 1.19 -13.50
N LYS A 76 9.95 0.84 -12.37
CA LYS A 76 10.81 -0.35 -12.22
C LYS A 76 10.13 -1.49 -11.45
N LEU A 77 8.92 -1.31 -10.93
CA LEU A 77 8.21 -2.39 -10.25
C LEU A 77 8.03 -3.58 -11.20
N TYR A 78 8.12 -4.79 -10.67
CA TYR A 78 7.84 -5.99 -11.45
C TYR A 78 6.38 -5.94 -11.96
N GLN A 79 6.16 -6.33 -13.22
CA GLN A 79 4.86 -6.22 -13.87
C GLN A 79 4.46 -7.53 -14.53
N ILE A 80 3.23 -7.96 -14.27
CA ILE A 80 2.59 -9.09 -14.91
C ILE A 80 1.58 -8.55 -15.92
N ILE A 81 1.60 -9.07 -17.14
CA ILE A 81 0.70 -8.63 -18.21
C ILE A 81 -0.39 -9.69 -18.39
N ALA A 82 -1.64 -9.31 -18.18
CA ALA A 82 -2.81 -10.16 -18.35
C ALA A 82 -3.67 -9.64 -19.51
N LEU A 83 -3.52 -10.26 -20.67
CA LEU A 83 -4.31 -9.99 -21.87
C LEU A 83 -5.70 -10.64 -21.71
N ASN A 84 -6.70 -9.82 -21.40
CA ASN A 84 -8.06 -10.22 -21.07
C ASN A 84 -8.99 -10.18 -22.29
N LYS A 85 -10.14 -10.87 -22.17
CA LYS A 85 -11.16 -11.03 -23.22
C LYS A 85 -10.69 -11.80 -24.45
N ILE A 86 -9.81 -12.79 -24.27
CA ILE A 86 -9.32 -13.62 -25.38
C ILE A 86 -10.44 -14.42 -26.08
N ASP A 87 -11.58 -14.59 -25.42
CA ASP A 87 -12.79 -15.19 -25.98
C ASP A 87 -13.44 -14.33 -27.08
N ALA A 88 -13.15 -13.02 -27.11
CA ALA A 88 -13.73 -12.07 -28.05
C ALA A 88 -12.85 -11.79 -29.28
N ILE A 89 -11.70 -12.46 -29.42
CA ILE A 89 -10.74 -12.25 -30.52
C ILE A 89 -10.31 -13.57 -31.17
N ASP A 90 -9.85 -13.50 -32.42
CA ASP A 90 -9.37 -14.66 -33.16
C ASP A 90 -7.92 -15.06 -32.80
N GLU A 91 -7.50 -16.27 -33.20
CA GLU A 91 -6.17 -16.81 -32.93
C GLU A 91 -5.04 -16.00 -33.56
N LYS A 92 -5.31 -15.34 -34.70
CA LYS A 92 -4.32 -14.49 -35.37
C LYS A 92 -4.01 -13.28 -34.48
N ARG A 93 -5.03 -12.56 -34.03
CA ARG A 93 -4.90 -11.40 -33.14
C ARG A 93 -4.30 -11.79 -31.80
N LYS A 94 -4.67 -12.94 -31.22
CA LYS A 94 -4.02 -13.46 -30.00
C LYS A 94 -2.52 -13.62 -30.19
N SER A 95 -2.10 -14.23 -31.30
CA SER A 95 -0.69 -14.47 -31.59
C SER A 95 0.09 -13.17 -31.79
N GLU A 96 -0.48 -12.22 -32.54
CA GLU A 96 0.12 -10.90 -32.78
C GLU A 96 0.30 -10.11 -31.47
N LEU A 97 -0.74 -10.05 -30.63
CA LEU A 97 -0.66 -9.39 -29.33
C LEU A 97 0.35 -10.09 -28.41
N LEU A 98 0.32 -11.41 -28.34
CA LEU A 98 1.25 -12.17 -27.50
C LEU A 98 2.71 -11.91 -27.91
N GLU A 99 3.01 -11.90 -29.21
CA GLU A 99 4.35 -11.58 -29.71
C GLU A 99 4.75 -10.12 -29.39
N GLY A 100 3.82 -9.18 -29.55
CA GLY A 100 4.04 -7.77 -29.22
C GLY A 100 4.37 -7.54 -27.75
N PHE A 101 3.57 -8.13 -26.85
CA PHE A 101 3.76 -7.99 -25.40
C PHE A 101 4.95 -8.78 -24.87
N ARG A 102 5.30 -9.93 -25.46
CA ARG A 102 6.51 -10.69 -25.09
C ARG A 102 7.81 -9.93 -25.38
N LYS A 103 7.79 -8.91 -26.25
CA LYS A 103 8.93 -8.00 -26.45
C LYS A 103 9.11 -7.02 -25.29
N LYS A 104 8.13 -6.91 -24.39
CA LYS A 104 8.11 -5.95 -23.27
C LYS A 104 8.27 -6.63 -21.91
N SER A 105 7.70 -7.82 -21.73
CA SER A 105 7.82 -8.61 -20.51
C SER A 105 7.77 -10.10 -20.86
N ASP A 106 8.48 -10.93 -20.10
CA ASP A 106 8.41 -12.39 -20.23
C ASP A 106 7.12 -12.96 -19.62
N ASP A 107 6.49 -12.21 -18.71
CA ASP A 107 5.37 -12.65 -17.86
C ASP A 107 4.02 -12.19 -18.42
N VAL A 108 3.69 -12.72 -19.61
CA VAL A 108 2.46 -12.42 -20.36
C VAL A 108 1.49 -13.60 -20.32
N PHE A 109 0.27 -13.35 -19.87
CA PHE A 109 -0.80 -14.33 -19.74
C PHE A 109 -1.99 -13.96 -20.63
N LEU A 110 -2.49 -14.94 -21.37
CA LEU A 110 -3.76 -14.86 -22.08
C LEU A 110 -4.86 -15.35 -21.14
N ILE A 111 -5.85 -14.52 -20.83
CA ILE A 111 -6.96 -14.86 -19.91
C ILE A 111 -8.32 -14.47 -20.48
N SER A 112 -9.37 -15.15 -20.02
CA SER A 112 -10.74 -14.66 -20.14
C SER A 112 -11.41 -14.66 -18.78
N ALA A 113 -11.70 -13.46 -18.26
CA ALA A 113 -12.46 -13.31 -17.02
C ALA A 113 -13.91 -13.82 -17.15
N VAL A 114 -14.48 -13.83 -18.37
CA VAL A 114 -15.87 -14.27 -18.62
C VAL A 114 -15.98 -15.78 -18.65
N THR A 115 -15.06 -16.47 -19.32
CA THR A 115 -15.08 -17.94 -19.42
C THR A 115 -14.32 -18.63 -18.27
N GLY A 116 -13.49 -17.88 -17.54
CA GLY A 116 -12.56 -18.40 -16.53
C GLY A 116 -11.27 -18.97 -17.13
N GLU A 117 -11.08 -18.88 -18.44
CA GLU A 117 -9.91 -19.45 -19.12
C GLU A 117 -8.61 -18.85 -18.58
N ASN A 118 -7.68 -19.72 -18.18
CA ASN A 118 -6.33 -19.43 -17.67
C ASN A 118 -6.27 -18.54 -16.41
N ILE A 119 -7.39 -18.22 -15.77
CA ILE A 119 -7.41 -17.44 -14.52
C ILE A 119 -6.64 -18.17 -13.41
N ASP A 120 -6.82 -19.48 -13.27
CA ASP A 120 -6.11 -20.27 -12.26
C ASP A 120 -4.59 -20.25 -12.46
N LYS A 121 -4.12 -20.23 -13.72
CA LYS A 121 -2.69 -20.14 -14.05
C LYS A 121 -2.13 -18.80 -13.62
N LEU A 122 -2.86 -17.71 -13.89
CA LEU A 122 -2.48 -16.36 -13.47
C LEU A 122 -2.44 -16.25 -11.94
N VAL A 123 -3.47 -16.74 -11.24
CA VAL A 123 -3.54 -16.72 -9.77
C VAL A 123 -2.43 -17.55 -9.13
N THR A 124 -2.13 -18.73 -9.69
CA THR A 124 -1.04 -19.59 -9.23
C THR A 124 0.30 -18.89 -9.40
N PHE A 125 0.54 -18.28 -10.56
CA PHE A 125 1.76 -17.53 -10.83
C PHE A 125 1.92 -16.31 -9.91
N MET A 126 0.85 -15.54 -9.71
CA MET A 126 0.83 -14.43 -8.76
C MET A 126 1.18 -14.89 -7.34
N SER A 127 0.63 -16.03 -6.90
CA SER A 127 0.93 -16.60 -5.59
C SER A 127 2.43 -16.91 -5.43
N GLN A 128 3.04 -17.51 -6.46
CA GLN A 128 4.48 -17.78 -6.48
C GLN A 128 5.29 -16.48 -6.42
N LYS A 129 4.90 -15.46 -7.19
CA LYS A 129 5.59 -14.17 -7.20
C LYS A 129 5.43 -13.40 -5.90
N VAL A 130 4.32 -13.54 -5.19
CA VAL A 130 4.17 -13.00 -3.83
C VAL A 130 5.18 -13.65 -2.88
N ASP A 131 5.45 -14.94 -3.03
CA ASP A 131 6.39 -15.64 -2.16
C ASP A 131 7.86 -15.38 -2.54
N GLU A 132 8.14 -15.18 -3.84
CA GLU A 132 9.49 -14.91 -4.39
C GLU A 132 9.94 -13.45 -4.22
N ILE A 133 9.05 -12.49 -4.50
CA ILE A 133 9.39 -11.08 -4.49
C ILE A 133 9.15 -10.55 -3.09
N GLU A 134 10.22 -10.27 -2.35
CA GLU A 134 10.11 -9.64 -1.03
C GLU A 134 9.29 -8.34 -1.12
N LYS A 135 8.45 -8.11 -0.10
CA LYS A 135 7.73 -6.84 0.01
C LYS A 135 8.78 -5.74 0.00
N PRO A 136 8.71 -4.76 -0.91
CA PRO A 136 9.71 -3.70 -0.94
C PRO A 136 9.75 -3.07 0.44
N VAL A 137 10.87 -3.27 1.13
CA VAL A 137 11.17 -2.53 2.34
C VAL A 137 11.24 -1.10 1.85
N SER A 138 10.30 -0.26 2.27
CA SER A 138 10.61 1.16 2.18
C SER A 138 11.81 1.32 3.10
N ASP A 139 12.99 1.48 2.50
CA ASP A 139 13.96 2.38 3.09
C ASP A 139 13.17 3.67 3.24
N ILE A 140 12.59 3.85 4.41
CA ILE A 140 12.56 5.18 4.98
C ILE A 140 14.05 5.46 4.97
N VAL A 141 14.52 6.25 4.00
CA VAL A 141 15.65 7.11 4.27
C VAL A 141 15.10 7.96 5.39
N VAL A 142 15.24 7.42 6.60
CA VAL A 142 15.60 8.22 7.74
C VAL A 142 16.85 8.85 7.16
N GLU A 143 16.73 10.09 6.68
CA GLU A 143 17.77 11.00 7.09
C GLU A 143 17.79 10.76 8.59
N GLU A 144 18.75 9.93 9.04
CA GLU A 144 19.29 10.14 10.36
C GLU A 144 19.65 11.60 10.24
N ASP A 145 18.75 12.41 10.78
CA ASP A 145 19.05 13.76 11.11
C ASP A 145 20.19 13.57 12.10
N LEU A 146 21.42 13.50 11.57
CA LEU A 146 22.62 13.36 12.37
C LEU A 146 22.80 14.65 13.17
N GLU A 147 22.03 15.71 12.87
CA GLU A 147 21.85 16.87 13.74
C GLU A 147 20.89 16.60 14.92
N ALA A 148 20.05 15.56 14.87
CA ALA A 148 19.21 15.12 15.98
C ALA A 148 19.92 14.19 16.98
N TYR A 149 21.26 14.03 16.87
CA TYR A 149 22.06 13.46 17.96
C TYR A 149 22.14 14.37 19.20
N ASN A 150 21.40 15.48 19.26
CA ASN A 150 21.35 16.32 20.46
C ASN A 150 20.06 17.12 20.68
N ASN A 151 18.90 16.66 20.21
CA ASN A 151 17.65 17.18 20.74
C ASN A 151 16.98 16.11 21.61
N ASP A 152 17.18 16.25 22.93
CA ASP A 152 16.45 15.56 23.99
C ASP A 152 14.97 16.01 24.02
N ASP A 153 14.29 15.89 22.89
CA ASP A 153 12.88 16.27 22.70
C ASP A 153 11.98 15.03 22.78
N SER A 154 12.42 14.07 23.60
CA SER A 154 11.61 12.92 24.03
C SER A 154 10.64 13.30 25.15
N ALA A 155 10.74 14.54 25.66
CA ALA A 155 9.78 15.10 26.57
C ALA A 155 8.37 15.10 25.94
N PHE A 156 7.40 14.68 26.74
CA PHE A 156 6.00 14.70 26.37
C PHE A 156 5.16 15.22 27.52
N GLU A 157 4.04 15.82 27.18
CA GLU A 157 3.01 16.28 28.10
C GLU A 157 1.70 15.57 27.78
N ILE A 158 0.91 15.33 28.82
CA ILE A 158 -0.41 14.75 28.71
C ILE A 158 -1.39 15.72 29.35
N SER A 159 -2.36 16.17 28.57
CA SER A 159 -3.42 17.07 29.00
C SER A 159 -4.75 16.35 28.99
N LYS A 160 -5.47 16.38 30.11
CA LYS A 160 -6.84 15.88 30.17
C LYS A 160 -7.79 16.99 29.73
N VAL A 161 -8.45 16.82 28.58
CA VAL A 161 -9.30 17.86 27.95
C VAL A 161 -10.78 17.66 28.22
N SER A 162 -11.20 16.44 28.53
CA SER A 162 -12.57 16.11 28.95
C SER A 162 -12.54 15.04 30.06
N LYS A 163 -13.71 14.52 30.45
CA LYS A 163 -13.83 13.48 31.48
C LYS A 163 -13.16 12.16 31.06
N ASP A 164 -13.16 11.88 29.77
CA ASP A 164 -12.82 10.62 29.09
C ASP A 164 -11.80 10.80 27.95
N THR A 165 -11.27 12.02 27.73
CA THR A 165 -10.32 12.29 26.64
C THR A 165 -9.03 12.90 27.14
N PHE A 166 -7.91 12.34 26.66
CA PHE A 166 -6.54 12.78 26.92
C PHE A 166 -5.85 13.14 25.61
N ILE A 167 -5.14 14.26 25.60
CA ILE A 167 -4.29 14.69 24.48
C ILE A 167 -2.83 14.53 24.91
N ILE A 168 -2.02 13.91 24.06
CA ILE A 168 -0.58 13.78 24.23
C ILE A 168 0.13 14.71 23.25
N THR A 169 1.04 15.52 23.75
CA THR A 169 1.87 16.44 22.96
C THR A 169 3.35 16.20 23.26
N GLY A 170 4.21 16.32 22.26
CA GLY A 170 5.66 16.20 22.42
C GLY A 170 6.32 16.23 21.05
N GLY A 171 7.47 16.87 20.88
CA GLY A 171 7.99 17.13 19.54
C GLY A 171 8.36 15.86 18.77
N LYS A 172 8.88 14.83 19.44
CA LYS A 172 9.07 13.50 18.85
C LYS A 172 7.74 12.78 18.54
N ILE A 173 6.80 12.81 19.49
CA ILE A 173 5.50 12.12 19.38
C ILE A 173 4.66 12.73 18.25
N SER A 174 4.62 14.05 18.12
CA SER A 174 3.87 14.76 17.08
C SER A 174 4.42 14.47 15.68
N ARG A 175 5.75 14.37 15.52
CA ARG A 175 6.38 13.96 14.25
C ARG A 175 6.01 12.53 13.88
N LEU A 176 6.05 11.61 14.85
CA LEU A 176 5.65 10.23 14.64
C LEU A 176 4.16 10.09 14.28
N ALA A 177 3.29 10.88 14.92
CA ALA A 177 1.88 10.91 14.60
C ALA A 177 1.64 11.36 13.16
N GLN A 178 2.28 12.45 12.70
CA GLN A 178 2.14 12.98 11.34
C GLN A 178 2.46 11.97 10.23
N VAL A 179 3.43 11.08 10.46
CA VAL A 179 3.85 10.07 9.47
C VAL A 179 3.10 8.74 9.59
N THR A 180 2.18 8.61 10.55
CA THR A 180 1.40 7.40 10.78
C THR A 180 0.03 7.52 10.10
N ASP A 181 -0.29 6.58 9.21
CA ASP A 181 -1.63 6.44 8.62
C ASP A 181 -2.55 5.68 9.58
N GLU A 182 -3.60 6.34 10.07
CA GLU A 182 -4.62 5.78 10.97
C GLU A 182 -5.33 4.53 10.42
N ARG A 183 -5.36 4.39 9.09
CA ARG A 183 -6.01 3.26 8.41
C ARG A 183 -5.07 2.06 8.26
N ASN A 184 -3.80 2.21 8.63
CA ASN A 184 -2.80 1.15 8.56
C ASN A 184 -2.52 0.59 9.96
N THR A 185 -3.16 -0.53 10.29
CA THR A 185 -3.04 -1.21 11.59
C THR A 185 -1.59 -1.51 11.99
N GLU A 186 -0.70 -1.86 11.05
CA GLU A 186 0.72 -2.12 11.34
C GLU A 186 1.45 -0.84 11.78
N GLN A 187 1.14 0.29 11.15
CA GLN A 187 1.71 1.59 11.53
C GLN A 187 1.14 2.08 12.86
N VAL A 188 -0.15 1.88 13.10
CA VAL A 188 -0.80 2.21 14.37
C VAL A 188 -0.19 1.38 15.52
N ILE A 189 -0.02 0.07 15.33
CA ILE A 189 0.63 -0.81 16.31
C ILE A 189 2.09 -0.38 16.56
N ARG A 190 2.85 -0.08 15.50
CA ARG A 190 4.23 0.41 15.64
C ARG A 190 4.28 1.72 16.42
N PHE A 191 3.38 2.65 16.12
CA PHE A 191 3.26 3.93 16.80
C PHE A 191 2.95 3.72 18.29
N GLN A 192 1.98 2.86 18.61
CA GLN A 192 1.64 2.49 19.98
C GLN A 192 2.83 1.88 20.72
N ASN A 193 3.58 0.95 20.12
CA ASN A 193 4.78 0.36 20.73
C ASN A 193 5.85 1.40 21.07
N ILE A 194 6.01 2.43 20.22
CA ILE A 194 6.94 3.54 20.50
C ILE A 194 6.45 4.36 21.70
N LEU A 195 5.15 4.67 21.78
CA LEU A 195 4.57 5.35 22.93
C LEU A 195 4.73 4.55 24.23
N THR A 196 4.58 3.22 24.17
CA THR A 196 4.86 2.30 25.29
C THR A 196 6.32 2.39 25.72
N GLY A 197 7.26 2.30 24.77
CA GLY A 197 8.69 2.43 25.06
C GLY A 197 9.08 3.80 25.63
N MET A 198 8.31 4.86 25.35
CA MET A 198 8.48 6.19 25.91
C MET A 198 7.82 6.38 27.29
N GLY A 199 7.11 5.38 27.82
CA GLY A 199 6.44 5.46 29.12
C GLY A 199 5.15 6.30 29.12
N VAL A 200 4.59 6.59 27.95
CA VAL A 200 3.38 7.41 27.80
C VAL A 200 2.18 6.75 28.48
N PHE A 201 2.01 5.43 28.29
CA PHE A 201 0.90 4.69 28.89
C PHE A 201 1.03 4.54 30.42
N ASP A 202 2.25 4.42 30.93
CA ASP A 202 2.49 4.42 32.38
C ASP A 202 2.12 5.77 33.01
N LYS A 203 2.41 6.86 32.30
CA LYS A 203 1.99 8.21 32.71
C LYS A 203 0.47 8.36 32.66
N LEU A 204 -0.20 7.91 31.59
CA LEU A 204 -1.66 7.91 31.49
C LEU A 204 -2.31 7.13 32.65
N LYS A 205 -1.74 5.98 33.02
CA LYS A 205 -2.19 5.17 34.16
C LYS A 205 -2.07 5.93 35.47
N SER A 206 -0.95 6.64 35.69
CA SER A 206 -0.78 7.51 36.87
C SER A 206 -1.78 8.67 36.92
N MET A 207 -2.32 9.07 35.77
CA MET A 207 -3.34 10.10 35.63
C MET A 207 -4.78 9.55 35.69
N GLY A 208 -4.93 8.23 35.86
CA GLY A 208 -6.23 7.57 36.06
C GLY A 208 -7.04 7.40 34.77
N VAL A 209 -6.38 7.17 33.63
CA VAL A 209 -7.05 6.68 32.41
C VAL A 209 -7.79 5.38 32.68
N LYS A 210 -8.93 5.19 32.03
CA LYS A 210 -9.77 3.99 32.12
C LYS A 210 -9.95 3.34 30.75
N ASP A 211 -10.32 2.07 30.76
CA ASP A 211 -10.68 1.37 29.52
C ASP A 211 -11.86 2.06 28.84
N GLY A 212 -11.73 2.27 27.54
CA GLY A 212 -12.66 3.04 26.71
C GLY A 212 -12.43 4.55 26.71
N ASP A 213 -11.48 5.09 27.48
CA ASP A 213 -11.10 6.50 27.39
C ASP A 213 -10.38 6.78 26.05
N THR A 214 -10.62 7.95 25.47
CA THR A 214 -10.06 8.38 24.18
C THR A 214 -8.68 9.02 24.37
N ILE A 215 -7.72 8.58 23.56
CA ILE A 215 -6.37 9.15 23.48
C ILE A 215 -6.19 9.81 22.11
N ILE A 216 -5.78 11.08 22.12
CA ILE A 216 -5.54 11.87 20.92
C ILE A 216 -4.06 12.22 20.82
N VAL A 217 -3.46 11.96 19.66
CA VAL A 217 -2.07 12.30 19.36
C VAL A 217 -1.95 12.83 17.94
N GLY A 218 -1.76 14.15 17.79
CA GLY A 218 -1.80 14.79 16.47
C GLY A 218 -3.17 14.60 15.82
N HIS A 219 -3.21 13.95 14.65
CA HIS A 219 -4.46 13.58 13.96
C HIS A 219 -4.98 12.19 14.34
N LEU A 220 -4.21 11.39 15.08
CA LEU A 220 -4.61 10.04 15.47
C LEU A 220 -5.51 10.07 16.71
N GLU A 221 -6.58 9.27 16.67
CA GLU A 221 -7.49 9.06 17.79
C GLU A 221 -7.72 7.56 18.00
N PHE A 222 -7.56 7.08 19.23
CA PHE A 222 -7.80 5.69 19.57
C PHE A 222 -8.32 5.52 21.00
N ALA A 223 -9.03 4.43 21.25
CA ALA A 223 -9.50 4.06 22.58
C ALA A 223 -8.40 3.34 23.36
N TYR A 224 -8.30 3.63 24.66
CA TYR A 224 -7.40 2.94 25.58
C TYR A 224 -8.04 1.66 26.10
N TYR A 225 -7.32 0.54 26.07
CA TYR A 225 -7.68 -0.72 26.70
C TYR A 225 -6.45 -1.34 27.35
N ALA A 226 -6.44 -1.50 28.68
CA ALA A 226 -5.28 -2.00 29.40
C ALA A 226 -4.78 -3.38 28.90
N ASP A 227 -5.69 -4.22 28.40
CA ASP A 227 -5.38 -5.57 27.91
C ASP A 227 -4.64 -5.58 26.56
N GLU A 228 -4.74 -4.52 25.76
CA GLU A 228 -4.07 -4.42 24.44
C GLU A 228 -2.63 -3.91 24.51
N PHE A 229 -2.24 -3.29 25.64
CA PHE A 229 -0.95 -2.59 25.78
C PHE A 229 0.04 -3.27 26.73
N TYR A 230 -0.39 -4.28 27.49
CA TYR A 230 0.44 -4.99 28.48
C TYR A 230 0.46 -6.52 28.27
N GLY A 231 0.04 -6.99 27.09
CA GLY A 231 0.04 -8.41 26.68
C GLY A 231 1.31 -8.84 25.97
#